data_AF-A0A0L6WPC9-F1
#
_entry.id   AF-A0A0L6WPC9-F1
#
_cell.length_a   1.000
_cell.length_b   1.000
_cell.length_c   1.000
_cell.angle_alpha   90.00
_cell.angle_beta   90.00
_cell.angle_gamma   90.00
#
_symmetry.space_group_name_H-M   'P 1'
#
loop_
_entity.id
_entity.type
_entity.pdbx_description
1 polymer ?
#
loop_
_entity_poly.entity_id
_entity_poly.type
_entity_poly.pdbx_seq_one_letter_code
_entity_poly.pdbx_strand_id
1 'polypeptide(L)' 'MDTPLHPPVRLQPVYSQPVNVKDTQRLLESFIDDFQERSSAAQGGNTAVTVQLQKLRDALQEEPKMKE' A
#
# COMPACT_ATOMS: atom_id res chain seq x y z
N MET A 1 -18.30 30.68 -8.36
CA MET A 1 -17.52 29.53 -7.91
C MET A 1 -16.73 29.04 -9.12
N ASP A 2 -15.44 29.35 -9.17
CA ASP A 2 -14.58 28.98 -10.29
C ASP A 2 -14.40 27.47 -10.35
N THR A 3 -14.65 26.89 -11.52
CA THR A 3 -14.44 25.46 -11.77
C THR A 3 -12.94 25.21 -11.83
N PRO A 4 -12.38 24.18 -11.17
CA PRO A 4 -10.96 23.90 -11.26
C PRO A 4 -10.55 23.68 -12.72
N LEU A 5 -9.58 24.46 -13.19
CA LEU A 5 -9.06 24.44 -14.57
C LEU A 5 -8.58 23.05 -15.02
N HIS A 6 -8.26 22.17 -14.08
CA HIS A 6 -7.84 20.79 -14.33
C HIS A 6 -8.62 19.86 -13.41
N PRO A 7 -9.65 19.14 -13.92
CA PRO A 7 -10.32 18.13 -13.12
C PRO A 7 -9.32 17.02 -12.73
N PRO A 8 -9.47 16.40 -11.56
CA PRO A 8 -8.64 15.27 -11.16
C PRO A 8 -8.70 14.13 -12.18
N VAL A 9 -7.60 13.38 -12.30
CA VAL A 9 -7.51 12.20 -13.15
C VAL A 9 -8.57 11.19 -12.73
N ARG A 10 -9.35 10.70 -13.71
CA ARG A 10 -10.35 9.64 -13.49
C ARG A 10 -9.71 8.29 -13.79
N LEU A 11 -9.65 7.43 -12.79
CA LEU A 11 -9.17 6.04 -12.94
C LEU A 11 -10.38 5.12 -13.21
N GLN A 12 -10.26 4.24 -14.21
CA GLN A 12 -11.25 3.20 -14.51
C GLN A 12 -10.59 1.83 -14.37
N PRO A 13 -11.15 0.90 -13.58
CA PRO A 13 -10.59 -0.43 -13.45
C PRO A 13 -10.79 -1.22 -14.75
N VAL A 14 -9.72 -1.79 -15.28
CA VAL A 14 -9.78 -2.66 -16.47
C VAL A 14 -10.07 -4.10 -16.07
N TYR A 15 -9.55 -4.54 -14.93
CA TYR A 15 -9.71 -5.89 -14.38
C TYR A 15 -9.39 -5.91 -12.88
N SER A 16 -9.83 -6.95 -12.17
CA SER A 16 -9.50 -7.21 -10.76
C SER A 16 -9.34 -8.71 -10.52
N GLN A 17 -8.30 -9.09 -9.78
CA GLN A 17 -8.02 -10.46 -9.41
C GLN A 17 -7.72 -10.57 -7.91
N PRO A 18 -8.36 -11.52 -7.20
CA PRO A 18 -7.97 -11.84 -5.83
C PRO A 18 -6.54 -12.38 -5.77
N VAL A 19 -5.78 -11.92 -4.78
CA VAL A 19 -4.45 -12.44 -4.46
C VAL A 19 -4.53 -13.28 -3.18
N ASN A 20 -3.68 -14.30 -3.07
CA ASN A 20 -3.61 -15.09 -1.83
C ASN A 20 -2.73 -14.37 -0.78
N VAL A 21 -2.83 -14.82 0.47
CA VAL A 21 -2.14 -14.21 1.61
C VAL A 21 -0.63 -14.23 1.46
N LYS A 22 -0.05 -15.33 0.96
CA LYS A 22 1.41 -15.49 0.82
C LYS A 22 1.99 -14.53 -0.23
N ASP A 23 1.32 -14.41 -1.37
CA ASP A 23 1.71 -13.49 -2.43
C ASP A 23 1.54 -12.04 -1.97
N THR A 24 0.47 -11.76 -1.20
CA THR A 24 0.24 -10.44 -0.60
C THR A 24 1.37 -10.06 0.36
N GLN A 25 1.80 -10.96 1.26
CA GLN A 25 2.91 -10.72 2.18
C GLN A 25 4.19 -10.34 1.42
N ARG A 26 4.56 -11.14 0.40
CA ARG A 26 5.76 -10.89 -0.41
C ARG A 26 5.70 -9.55 -1.14
N LEU A 27 4.56 -9.22 -1.73
CA LEU A 27 4.37 -7.95 -2.44
C LEU A 27 4.44 -6.76 -1.49
N LEU A 28 3.89 -6.90 -0.28
CA LEU A 28 3.87 -5.85 0.73
C LEU A 28 5.27 -5.56 1.28
N GLU A 29 6.07 -6.60 1.54
CA GLU A 29 7.47 -6.47 1.96
C GLU A 29 8.29 -5.71 0.91
N SER A 30 8.26 -6.18 -0.34
CA SER A 30 8.97 -5.51 -1.45
C SER A 30 8.51 -4.06 -1.64
N PHE A 31 7.21 -3.78 -1.49
CA PHE A 31 6.69 -2.43 -1.63
C PHE A 31 7.17 -1.51 -0.50
N ILE A 32 7.18 -1.99 0.75
CA ILE A 32 7.61 -1.18 1.91
C ILE A 32 9.08 -0.79 1.75
N ASP A 33 9.93 -1.73 1.36
CA ASP A 33 11.36 -1.49 1.14
C ASP A 33 11.56 -0.41 0.06
N ASP A 34 10.98 -0.61 -1.13
CA ASP A 34 11.02 0.35 -2.23
C ASP A 34 10.43 1.72 -1.84
N PHE A 35 9.36 1.72 -1.05
CA PHE A 35 8.69 2.95 -0.62
C PHE A 35 9.54 3.72 0.38
N GLN A 36 10.22 3.05 1.31
CA GLN A 36 11.13 3.70 2.26
C GLN A 36 12.34 4.31 1.55
N GLU A 37 12.90 3.61 0.56
CA GLU A 37 13.98 4.14 -0.28
C GLU A 37 13.54 5.41 -1.03
N ARG A 38 12.35 5.41 -1.63
CA ARG A 38 11.83 6.60 -2.35
C ARG A 38 11.39 7.73 -1.43
N SER A 39 10.81 7.39 -0.27
CA SER A 39 10.27 8.36 0.68
C SER A 39 11.38 9.10 1.42
N SER A 40 12.49 8.43 1.74
CA SER A 40 13.69 9.05 2.31
C SER A 40 14.35 10.02 1.32
N ALA A 41 14.33 9.72 0.03
CA ALA A 41 14.84 10.59 -1.04
C ALA A 41 13.96 11.84 -1.29
N ALA A 42 12.66 11.79 -0.97
CA ALA A 42 11.69 12.82 -1.34
C ALA A 42 11.47 13.94 -0.30
N GLN A 43 12.20 13.96 0.83
CA GLN A 43 12.12 15.00 1.90
C GLN A 43 10.69 15.45 2.28
N GLY A 44 9.75 14.52 2.35
CA GLY A 44 8.33 14.81 2.64
C GLY A 44 7.52 13.55 2.87
N GLY A 45 8.14 12.56 3.53
CA GLY A 45 7.65 11.19 3.61
C GLY A 45 6.31 11.06 4.33
N ASN A 46 5.34 10.46 3.66
CA ASN A 46 4.00 10.15 4.18
C ASN A 46 4.09 9.00 5.21
N THR A 47 4.69 9.28 6.37
CA THR A 47 5.03 8.30 7.44
C THR A 47 3.81 7.54 7.94
N ALA A 48 2.63 8.16 7.92
CA ALA A 48 1.37 7.50 8.26
C ALA A 48 1.07 6.29 7.36
N VAL A 49 1.38 6.38 6.07
CA VAL A 49 1.17 5.30 5.09
C VAL A 49 2.12 4.13 5.38
N THR A 50 3.39 4.41 5.68
CA THR A 50 4.37 3.37 6.05
C THR A 50 3.93 2.61 7.30
N VAL A 51 3.46 3.32 8.33
CA VAL A 51 2.97 2.70 9.58
C VAL A 51 1.74 1.81 9.32
N GLN A 52 0.82 2.24 8.46
CA GLN A 52 -0.36 1.43 8.11
C GLN A 52 0.02 0.16 7.34
N LEU A 53 0.97 0.25 6.41
CA LEU A 53 1.46 -0.92 5.66
C LEU A 53 2.21 -1.89 6.56
N GLN A 54 3.00 -1.40 7.53
CA GLN A 54 3.64 -2.24 8.54
C GLN A 54 2.60 -3.00 9.38
N LYS A 55 1.56 -2.31 9.87
CA LYS A 55 0.47 -2.96 10.61
C LYS A 55 -0.23 -4.04 9.80
N LEU A 56 -0.45 -3.80 8.50
CA LEU A 56 -1.04 -4.78 7.60
C LEU A 56 -0.13 -6.01 7.44
N ARG A 57 1.17 -5.80 7.26
CA ARG A 57 2.15 -6.90 7.19
C ARG A 57 2.09 -7.76 8.45
N ASP A 58 2.13 -7.11 9.62
CA ASP A 58 2.14 -7.80 10.90
C ASP A 58 0.84 -8.60 11.10
N ALA A 59 -0.32 -8.03 10.77
CA ALA A 59 -1.61 -8.73 10.82
C ALA A 59 -1.68 -9.95 9.87
N LEU A 60 -1.11 -9.84 8.66
CA LEU A 60 -1.06 -10.95 7.71
C LEU A 60 -0.14 -12.08 8.20
N GLN A 61 0.89 -11.79 8.99
CA GLN A 61 1.76 -12.80 9.59
C GLN A 61 1.11 -13.51 10.79
N GLU A 62 0.18 -12.85 11.48
CA GLU A 62 -0.56 -13.41 12.62
C GLU A 62 -1.77 -14.25 12.20
N GLU A 63 -2.37 -13.97 11.03
CA GLU A 63 -3.52 -14.70 10.44
C GLU A 63 -3.40 -16.25 10.46
N PRO A 64 -2.25 -16.89 10.16
CA PRO A 64 -2.10 -18.34 10.27
C PRO A 64 -2.09 -18.87 11.72
N LYS A 65 -1.80 -18.04 12.73
CA LYS A 65 -1.76 -18.44 14.15
C LYS A 65 -3.12 -18.35 14.85
N MET A 66 -4.08 -17.69 14.21
CA MET A 66 -5.41 -17.40 14.76
C MET A 66 -6.48 -18.42 14.31
N LYS A 67 -6.11 -19.38 13.45
CA LYS A 67 -7.01 -20.42 12.89
C LYS A 67 -6.88 -21.78 13.59
N GLU A 68 -6.26 -21.84 14.77
CA GLU A 68 -6.26 -23.00 15.69
C GLU A 68 -7.24 -22.80 16.85
#